data_AF-A0A7W6RGK8-F1
#
_entry.id   AF-A0A7W6RGK8-F1
#
_cell.length_a   1.000
_cell.length_b   1.000
_cell.length_c   1.000
_cell.angle_alpha   90.00
_cell.angle_beta   90.00
_cell.angle_gamma   90.00
#
_symmetry.space_group_name_H-M   'P 1'
#
loop_
_entity.id
_entity.type
_entity.pdbx_description
1 polymer ?
#
loop_
_entity_poly.entity_id
_entity_poly.type
_entity_poly.pdbx_seq_one_letter_code
_entity_poly.pdbx_strand_id
1 'polypeptide(L)'
;MPLDRARAHLAEIQSALTPAHPILIGQQVDTVVAVLGCPKHAAEDPDAWTDALVEALAVVPADLVVLACHRARTQLTFPPAPAELVALIRPEWARRRLAAMKIAGAITLARLNGHY
;
A
#
# COMPACT_ATOMS: atom_id res chain seq x y z
N MET A 1 25.53 4.98 14.02
CA MET A 1 24.18 5.37 14.49
C MET A 1 23.98 4.69 15.83
N PRO A 2 23.73 5.41 16.94
CA PRO A 2 23.40 4.77 18.20
C PRO A 2 22.17 3.87 18.00
N LEU A 3 22.20 2.67 18.60
CA LEU A 3 21.19 1.61 18.38
C LEU A 3 19.76 2.12 18.60
N ASP A 4 19.57 3.00 19.58
CA ASP A 4 18.27 3.63 19.87
C ASP A 4 17.73 4.47 18.72
N ARG A 5 18.60 5.18 17.98
CA ARG A 5 18.20 5.96 16.80
C ARG A 5 17.78 5.06 15.65
N ALA A 6 18.43 3.91 15.48
CA ALA A 6 18.02 2.91 14.49
C ALA A 6 16.67 2.27 14.85
N ARG A 7 16.42 2.01 16.14
CA ARG A 7 15.14 1.48 16.64
C ARG A 7 14.00 2.48 16.47
N ALA A 8 14.22 3.75 16.83
CA ALA A 8 13.26 4.82 16.62
C ALA A 8 12.91 4.96 15.13
N HIS A 9 13.93 4.96 14.26
CA HIS A 9 13.71 5.05 12.82
C HIS A 9 12.99 3.82 12.23
N LEU A 10 13.25 2.61 12.74
CA LEU A 10 12.49 1.42 12.35
C LEU A 10 11.01 1.56 12.73
N ALA A 11 10.72 2.06 13.93
CA ALA A 11 9.35 2.26 14.40
C ALA A 11 8.60 3.29 13.54
N GLU A 12 9.25 4.39 13.14
CA GLU A 12 8.70 5.37 12.20
C GLU A 12 8.32 4.72 10.86
N ILE A 13 9.22 3.92 10.28
CA ILE A 13 8.97 3.25 8.99
C ILE A 13 7.88 2.19 9.14
N GLN A 14 7.86 1.44 10.24
CA GLN A 14 6.81 0.45 10.50
C GLN A 14 5.44 1.10 10.66
N SER A 15 5.37 2.25 11.36
CA SER A 15 4.15 3.05 11.44
C SER A 15 3.70 3.51 10.05
N ALA A 16 4.62 4.00 9.22
CA ALA A 16 4.33 4.37 7.83
C ALA A 16 3.96 3.19 6.90
N LEU A 17 4.19 1.95 7.33
CA LEU A 17 3.80 0.73 6.65
C LEU A 17 2.52 0.10 7.21
N THR A 18 1.87 0.75 8.18
CA THR A 18 0.63 0.26 8.78
C THR A 18 -0.47 0.26 7.72
N PRO A 19 -1.19 -0.86 7.53
CA PRO A 19 -2.25 -0.94 6.53
C PRO A 19 -3.34 0.12 6.74
N ALA A 20 -3.93 0.56 5.63
CA ALA A 20 -5.05 1.48 5.64
C ALA A 20 -6.28 0.87 6.31
N HIS A 21 -7.10 1.71 6.95
CA HIS A 21 -8.39 1.27 7.46
C HIS A 21 -9.33 0.93 6.29
N PRO A 22 -10.12 -0.17 6.34
CA PRO A 22 -10.99 -0.59 5.24
C PRO A 22 -11.94 0.50 4.73
N ILE A 23 -12.48 1.33 5.64
CA ILE A 23 -13.35 2.48 5.29
C ILE A 23 -12.64 3.47 4.34
N LEU A 24 -11.36 3.80 4.59
CA LEU A 24 -10.61 4.69 3.71
C LEU A 24 -10.41 4.06 2.33
N ILE A 25 -10.12 2.76 2.31
CA ILE A 25 -9.91 2.02 1.06
C ILE A 25 -11.20 2.06 0.23
N GLY A 26 -12.35 1.73 0.83
CA GLY A 26 -13.66 1.80 0.19
C GLY A 26 -13.92 3.19 -0.40
N GLN A 27 -13.77 4.26 0.38
CA GLN A 27 -13.97 5.63 -0.10
C GLN A 27 -13.09 6.00 -1.30
N GLN A 28 -11.82 5.55 -1.31
CA GLN A 28 -10.91 5.82 -2.42
C GLN A 28 -11.26 4.99 -3.65
N VAL A 29 -11.64 3.72 -3.47
CA VAL A 29 -12.11 2.83 -4.54
C VAL A 29 -13.40 3.37 -5.16
N ASP A 30 -14.40 3.75 -4.36
CA ASP A 30 -15.65 4.36 -4.83
C ASP A 30 -15.39 5.57 -5.74
N THR A 31 -14.39 6.37 -5.39
CA THR A 31 -13.99 7.52 -6.23
C THR A 31 -13.37 7.08 -7.56
N VAL A 32 -12.63 5.97 -7.59
CA VAL A 32 -12.13 5.38 -8.85
C VAL A 32 -13.28 4.87 -9.69
N VAL A 33 -14.23 4.14 -9.08
CA VAL A 33 -15.43 3.62 -9.76
C VAL A 33 -16.29 4.75 -10.31
N ALA A 34 -16.48 5.83 -9.57
CA ALA A 34 -17.24 6.99 -10.02
C ALA A 34 -16.62 7.68 -11.25
N VAL A 35 -15.29 7.65 -11.38
CA VAL A 35 -14.58 8.32 -12.48
C VAL A 35 -14.44 7.42 -13.72
N LEU A 36 -14.09 6.15 -13.52
CA LEU A 36 -13.79 5.24 -14.62
C LEU A 36 -14.97 4.32 -14.99
N GLY A 37 -15.98 4.25 -14.13
CA GLY A 37 -17.10 3.33 -14.25
C GLY A 37 -16.76 1.92 -13.77
N CYS A 38 -17.67 0.99 -14.07
CA CYS A 38 -17.51 -0.44 -13.82
C CYS A 38 -17.19 -1.14 -15.15
N PRO A 39 -16.24 -2.09 -15.19
CA PRO A 39 -15.93 -2.80 -16.42
C PRO A 39 -17.07 -3.75 -16.82
N LYS A 40 -17.25 -3.98 -18.12
CA LYS A 40 -18.38 -4.78 -18.65
C LYS A 40 -18.51 -6.17 -18.04
N HIS A 41 -17.39 -6.83 -17.71
CA HIS A 41 -17.39 -8.16 -17.11
C HIS A 41 -17.81 -8.17 -15.63
N ALA A 42 -17.83 -7.01 -14.97
CA ALA A 42 -18.31 -6.83 -13.62
C ALA A 42 -19.71 -6.18 -13.58
N ALA A 43 -20.37 -6.02 -14.73
CA ALA A 43 -21.70 -5.41 -14.80
C ALA A 43 -22.79 -6.27 -14.13
N GLU A 44 -22.57 -7.59 -14.05
CA GLU A 44 -23.50 -8.52 -13.39
C GLU A 44 -23.34 -8.51 -11.86
N ASP A 45 -22.13 -8.22 -11.36
CA ASP A 45 -21.82 -8.13 -9.92
C ASP A 45 -20.79 -7.01 -9.65
N PRO A 46 -21.24 -5.74 -9.62
CA PRO A 46 -20.36 -4.60 -9.39
C PRO A 46 -19.78 -4.56 -7.96
N ASP A 47 -20.52 -5.11 -7.00
CA ASP A 47 -20.13 -5.14 -5.59
C ASP A 47 -18.96 -6.09 -5.39
N ALA A 48 -19.02 -7.31 -5.95
CA ALA A 48 -17.91 -8.26 -5.87
C ALA A 48 -16.62 -7.74 -6.54
N TRP A 49 -16.74 -7.00 -7.65
CA TRP A 49 -15.57 -6.36 -8.26
C TRP A 49 -14.99 -5.25 -7.38
N THR A 50 -15.85 -4.42 -6.78
CA THR A 50 -15.43 -3.35 -5.87
C THR A 50 -14.75 -3.93 -4.63
N ASP A 51 -15.30 -4.99 -4.05
CA ASP A 51 -14.72 -5.73 -2.94
C ASP A 51 -13.34 -6.30 -3.30
N ALA A 52 -13.16 -6.83 -4.51
CA ALA A 52 -11.86 -7.31 -4.97
C ALA A 52 -10.82 -6.17 -5.08
N LEU A 53 -11.23 -4.96 -5.45
CA LEU A 53 -10.33 -3.79 -5.43
C LEU A 53 -9.95 -3.40 -4.00
N VAL A 54 -10.90 -3.43 -3.07
CA VAL A 54 -10.66 -3.15 -1.65
C VAL A 54 -9.73 -4.18 -1.04
N GLU A 55 -9.97 -5.47 -1.30
CA GLU A 55 -9.15 -6.57 -0.81
C GLU A 55 -7.70 -6.48 -1.31
N ALA A 56 -7.50 -6.13 -2.59
CA ALA A 56 -6.15 -5.96 -3.15
C ALA A 56 -5.34 -4.84 -2.45
N LEU A 57 -6.02 -3.86 -1.85
CA LEU A 57 -5.42 -2.74 -1.13
C LEU A 57 -5.40 -2.94 0.40
N ALA A 58 -5.97 -4.02 0.93
CA ALA A 58 -6.16 -4.24 2.37
C ALA A 58 -4.85 -4.24 3.19
N VAL A 59 -3.72 -4.59 2.56
CA VAL A 59 -2.38 -4.62 3.19
C VAL A 59 -1.53 -3.39 2.87
N VAL A 60 -2.09 -2.42 2.15
CA VAL A 60 -1.40 -1.23 1.65
C VAL A 60 -1.57 -0.07 2.64
N PRO A 61 -0.52 0.70 2.94
CA PRO A 61 -0.62 1.90 3.77
C PRO A 61 -1.55 2.98 3.22
N ALA A 62 -2.17 3.77 4.10
CA ALA A 62 -3.16 4.79 3.75
C ALA A 62 -2.70 5.78 2.66
N ASP A 63 -1.48 6.28 2.76
CA ASP A 63 -0.93 7.23 1.80
C ASP A 63 -0.70 6.59 0.43
N LEU A 64 -0.30 5.31 0.40
CA LEU A 64 -0.13 4.54 -0.83
C LEU A 64 -1.47 4.14 -1.45
N VAL A 65 -2.50 3.89 -0.67
CA VAL A 65 -3.88 3.71 -1.17
C VAL A 65 -4.34 4.97 -1.89
N VAL A 66 -4.20 6.14 -1.25
CA VAL A 66 -4.56 7.43 -1.86
C VAL A 66 -3.77 7.66 -3.15
N LEU A 67 -2.47 7.36 -3.14
CA LEU A 67 -1.62 7.48 -4.33
C LEU A 67 -2.04 6.52 -5.46
N ALA A 68 -2.36 5.26 -5.14
CA ALA A 68 -2.81 4.26 -6.11
C ALA A 68 -4.10 4.73 -6.80
N CYS A 69 -5.10 5.12 -6.01
CA CYS A 69 -6.39 5.58 -6.52
C CYS A 69 -6.26 6.90 -7.30
N HIS A 70 -5.40 7.82 -6.86
CA HIS A 70 -5.12 9.04 -7.62
C HIS A 70 -4.47 8.73 -8.98
N ARG A 71 -3.46 7.84 -9.01
CA ARG A 71 -2.81 7.41 -10.26
C ARG A 71 -3.80 6.70 -11.18
N ALA A 72 -4.66 5.84 -10.64
CA ALA A 72 -5.66 5.14 -11.43
C ALA A 72 -6.56 6.12 -12.18
N ARG A 73 -7.12 7.11 -11.47
CA ARG A 73 -8.01 8.13 -12.07
C ARG A 73 -7.33 9.06 -13.08
N THR A 74 -6.02 9.20 -13.03
CA THR A 74 -5.27 10.16 -13.88
C THR A 74 -4.50 9.51 -15.01
N GLN A 75 -4.16 8.21 -14.88
CA GLN A 75 -3.30 7.50 -15.82
C GLN A 75 -4.03 6.43 -16.60
N LEU A 76 -5.14 5.90 -16.08
CA LEU A 76 -5.90 4.84 -16.73
C LEU A 76 -7.09 5.41 -17.48
N THR A 77 -7.36 4.84 -18.65
CA THR A 77 -8.53 5.18 -19.48
C THR A 77 -9.72 4.28 -19.19
N PHE A 78 -9.47 3.09 -18.62
CA PHE A 78 -10.47 2.07 -18.33
C PHE A 78 -10.45 1.69 -16.85
N PRO A 79 -11.54 1.13 -16.30
CA PRO A 79 -11.57 0.61 -14.95
C PRO A 79 -10.42 -0.38 -14.69
N PRO A 80 -9.64 -0.21 -13.61
CA PRO A 80 -8.51 -1.08 -13.32
C PRO A 80 -8.95 -2.48 -12.86
N ALA A 81 -8.14 -3.48 -13.18
CA ALA A 81 -8.14 -4.72 -12.42
C ALA A 81 -7.47 -4.52 -11.03
N PRO A 82 -7.80 -5.35 -10.02
CA PRO A 82 -7.20 -5.23 -8.69
C PRO A 82 -5.66 -5.26 -8.70
N ALA A 83 -5.06 -6.11 -9.54
CA ALA A 83 -3.61 -6.20 -9.68
C ALA A 83 -2.97 -4.94 -10.30
N GLU A 84 -3.71 -4.20 -11.14
CA GLU A 84 -3.25 -2.96 -11.76
C GLU A 84 -3.20 -1.82 -10.74
N LEU A 85 -4.20 -1.71 -9.86
CA LEU A 85 -4.16 -0.75 -8.75
C LEU A 85 -2.91 -0.91 -7.88
N VAL A 86 -2.58 -2.16 -7.53
CA VAL A 86 -1.37 -2.47 -6.76
C VAL A 86 -0.10 -2.21 -7.59
N ALA A 87 -0.12 -2.47 -8.90
CA ALA A 87 1.02 -2.21 -9.78
C ALA A 87 1.42 -0.73 -9.80
N LEU A 88 0.44 0.19 -9.75
CA LEU A 88 0.67 1.64 -9.76
C LEU A 88 1.53 2.13 -8.59
N ILE A 89 1.58 1.41 -7.47
CA ILE A 89 2.35 1.78 -6.28
C ILE A 89 3.46 0.78 -5.93
N ARG A 90 3.55 -0.33 -6.65
CA ARG A 90 4.48 -1.43 -6.38
C ARG A 90 5.94 -0.97 -6.19
N PRO A 91 6.51 -0.06 -7.01
CA PRO A 91 7.88 0.39 -6.81
C PRO A 91 8.08 1.12 -5.47
N GLU A 92 7.15 2.00 -5.11
CA GLU A 92 7.22 2.77 -3.87
C GLU A 92 7.03 1.87 -2.65
N TRP A 93 6.06 0.97 -2.72
CA TRP A 93 5.79 0.02 -1.65
C TRP A 93 6.98 -0.93 -1.41
N ALA A 94 7.59 -1.44 -2.48
CA ALA A 94 8.79 -2.27 -2.40
C ALA A 94 9.99 -1.51 -1.79
N ARG A 95 10.19 -0.23 -2.16
CA ARG A 95 11.26 0.60 -1.59
C ARG A 95 11.13 0.74 -0.08
N ARG A 96 9.92 1.04 0.42
CA ARG A 96 9.67 1.22 1.86
C ARG A 96 9.86 -0.08 2.65
N ARG A 97 9.36 -1.19 2.12
CA ARG A 97 9.58 -2.53 2.73
C ARG A 97 11.06 -2.89 2.79
N LEU A 98 11.81 -2.65 1.71
CA LEU A 98 13.24 -2.91 1.68
C LEU A 98 14.02 -2.05 2.68
N ALA A 99 13.65 -0.77 2.83
CA ALA A 99 14.25 0.12 3.83
C ALA A 99 14.04 -0.40 5.25
N ALA A 100 12.81 -0.81 5.59
CA ALA A 100 12.49 -1.42 6.88
C ALA A 100 13.33 -2.69 7.14
N MET A 101 13.42 -3.58 6.14
CA MET A 101 14.20 -4.83 6.26
C MET A 101 15.69 -4.57 6.48
N LYS A 102 16.28 -3.59 5.79
CA LYS A 102 17.69 -3.24 5.96
C LYS A 102 17.99 -2.75 7.38
N ILE A 103 17.12 -1.91 7.95
CA ILE A 103 17.30 -1.39 9.31
C ILE A 103 17.11 -2.50 10.34
N ALA A 104 16.08 -3.34 10.18
CA ALA A 104 15.85 -4.48 11.06
C ALA A 104 17.03 -5.48 11.03
N GLY A 105 17.60 -5.75 9.85
CA GLY A 105 18.80 -6.57 9.69
C GLY A 105 20.01 -5.96 10.39
N ALA A 106 20.23 -4.66 10.24
CA ALA A 106 21.33 -3.95 10.91
C ALA A 106 21.21 -3.99 12.45
N ILE A 107 19.99 -3.81 12.98
CA ILE A 107 19.72 -3.93 14.43
C ILE A 107 20.01 -5.35 14.92
N THR A 108 19.55 -6.36 14.19
CA THR A 108 19.80 -7.77 14.51
C THR A 108 21.30 -8.08 14.54
N LEU A 109 22.04 -7.61 13.54
CA LEU A 109 23.49 -7.81 13.46
C LEU A 109 24.23 -7.09 14.60
N ALA A 110 23.84 -5.86 14.95
CA ALA A 110 24.44 -5.12 16.07
C ALA A 110 24.23 -5.85 17.40
N ARG A 111 23.04 -6.43 17.62
CA ARG A 111 22.72 -7.24 18.80
C ARG A 111 23.58 -8.50 18.88
N LEU A 112 23.78 -9.20 17.75
CA LEU A 112 24.61 -10.41 17.70
C LEU A 112 26.09 -10.13 17.99
N ASN A 113 26.58 -8.94 17.62
CA ASN A 113 27.97 -8.54 17.83
C ASN A 113 28.25 -7.89 19.21
N GLY A 114 27.28 -7.89 20.14
CA GLY A 114 27.49 -7.41 21.51
C GLY A 114 27.56 -5.89 21.67
N HIS A 115 27.12 -5.12 20.68
CA HIS A 115 26.95 -3.68 20.81
C HIS A 115 25.63 -3.40 21.55
N TYR A 116 25.70 -3.35 22.89
CA TYR A 116 24.63 -2.87 23.78
C TYR A 116 24.82 -1.40 24.12
#